data_AF-A0A4Q0VJ87-F1
#
_entry.id   AF-A0A4Q0VJ87-F1
#
_cell.length_a   1.000
_cell.length_b   1.000
_cell.length_c   1.000
_cell.angle_alpha   90.00
_cell.angle_beta   90.00
_cell.angle_gamma   90.00
#
_symmetry.space_group_name_H-M   'P 1'
#
loop_
_entity.id
_entity.type
_entity.pdbx_description
1 polymer ?
#
loop_
_entity_poly.entity_id
_entity_poly.type
_entity_poly.pdbx_seq_one_letter_code
_entity_poly.pdbx_strand_id
1 'polypeptide(L)'
;PRFIAQAYGSMYNLPAIGVQYLWVDIVVALVIALACTLGSALVVLRVDLRSLPAKLLQPKAPKAGKTLWLERWTGLWRRLSFNHKITLRNLFRYKQRLIMTVLGIAGCMAMMITGFGLKDSIGDISTKQFNDLWHYDAIVTRSGDQTASEKRALKQATNYKGSLTLQSTQVAAKQSGVAEQTVTLSVPQTPKRLSQFVTLRNRQTHKAYTLPKTGAVIDEKLAKLYHVEVGDKLAVKPAGQKTRHVKVAAIAENYINHFIYLSPQAYRKAFHQAPVYNGNLVKLHKTSEKAGNAFADRLLRHKGIQNVTLMAAQRETNFKSLDSMNLVVLIFVISAGALALVVLYNLTNINVSERIRELSTIKVLGFYDHEVTMYIFRENLILTVLGILVGCFLGDWLHAYILQTAETNALMFSPGIHPVSYLYAAVLTLAFSLLVMGIMHVKLKRVNMLDALKSVD
;
A
#
# COMPACT_ATOMS: atom_id res chain seq x y z
N PRO A 1 8.89 8.78 -16.16
CA PRO A 1 9.12 7.55 -16.94
C PRO A 1 10.55 6.96 -16.77
N ARG A 2 11.62 7.73 -17.06
CA ARG A 2 13.01 7.23 -16.98
C ARG A 2 13.40 6.70 -15.59
N PHE A 3 13.05 7.42 -14.53
CA PHE A 3 13.34 6.98 -13.14
C PHE A 3 12.64 5.67 -12.76
N ILE A 4 11.36 5.51 -13.10
CA ILE A 4 10.60 4.27 -12.84
C ILE A 4 11.20 3.11 -13.66
N ALA A 5 11.49 3.35 -14.93
CA ALA A 5 12.10 2.34 -15.80
C ALA A 5 13.51 1.96 -15.35
N GLN A 6 14.28 2.87 -14.75
CA GLN A 6 15.59 2.57 -14.18
C GLN A 6 15.47 1.73 -12.89
N ALA A 7 14.45 1.98 -12.06
CA ALA A 7 14.12 1.12 -10.93
C ALA A 7 13.78 -0.31 -11.38
N TYR A 8 12.94 -0.47 -12.41
CA TYR A 8 12.63 -1.79 -12.99
C TYR A 8 13.79 -2.41 -13.78
N GLY A 9 14.62 -1.60 -14.43
CA GLY A 9 15.80 -2.02 -15.19
C GLY A 9 16.90 -2.63 -14.31
N SER A 10 16.88 -2.33 -13.00
CA SER A 10 17.74 -3.01 -12.02
C SER A 10 17.31 -4.46 -11.74
N MET A 11 16.03 -4.79 -11.98
CA MET A 11 15.44 -6.11 -11.74
C MET A 11 15.34 -6.97 -13.01
N TYR A 12 15.16 -6.32 -14.17
CA TYR A 12 14.92 -6.99 -15.45
C TYR A 12 15.74 -6.35 -16.56
N ASN A 13 16.34 -7.17 -17.43
CA ASN A 13 17.07 -6.69 -18.60
C ASN A 13 16.08 -6.28 -19.69
N LEU A 14 15.55 -5.05 -19.60
CA LEU A 14 14.50 -4.53 -20.46
C LEU A 14 15.10 -3.80 -21.69
N PRO A 15 14.52 -3.97 -22.90
CA PRO A 15 14.91 -3.18 -24.07
C PRO A 15 14.63 -1.69 -23.85
N ALA A 16 15.22 -0.84 -24.71
CA ALA A 16 15.04 0.61 -24.66
C ALA A 16 13.55 0.99 -24.64
N ILE A 17 13.18 1.89 -23.72
CA ILE A 17 11.79 2.20 -23.38
C ILE A 17 11.06 2.79 -24.59
N GLY A 18 10.01 2.12 -25.05
CA GLY A 18 8.99 2.70 -25.92
C GLY A 18 7.98 3.47 -25.08
N VAL A 19 7.97 4.81 -25.17
CA VAL A 19 6.95 5.62 -24.51
C VAL A 19 5.69 5.59 -25.36
N GLN A 20 4.67 4.86 -24.91
CA GLN A 20 3.33 4.93 -25.50
C GLN A 20 2.53 6.03 -24.77
N TYR A 21 2.04 7.00 -25.53
CA TYR A 21 1.17 8.05 -25.02
C TYR A 21 -0.27 7.55 -25.01
N LEU A 22 -0.86 7.47 -23.82
CA LEU A 22 -2.28 7.21 -23.63
C LEU A 22 -3.05 8.51 -23.91
N TRP A 23 -3.23 8.82 -25.20
CA TRP A 23 -3.85 10.09 -25.64
C TRP A 23 -5.23 10.33 -25.05
N VAL A 24 -6.03 9.28 -24.86
CA VAL A 24 -7.35 9.38 -24.24
C VAL A 24 -7.23 9.90 -22.80
N ASP A 25 -6.36 9.32 -21.98
CA ASP A 25 -6.16 9.75 -20.60
C ASP A 25 -5.61 11.17 -20.51
N ILE A 26 -4.70 11.53 -21.42
CA ILE A 26 -4.14 12.89 -21.52
C ILE A 26 -5.24 13.90 -21.85
N VAL A 27 -6.10 13.61 -22.84
CA VAL A 27 -7.20 14.49 -23.23
C VAL A 27 -8.21 14.60 -22.10
N VAL A 28 -8.58 13.50 -21.46
CA VAL A 28 -9.51 13.50 -20.30
C VAL A 28 -8.93 14.36 -19.17
N ALA A 29 -7.65 14.18 -18.82
CA ALA A 29 -6.99 15.00 -17.81
C ALA A 29 -6.96 16.49 -18.19
N LEU A 30 -6.70 16.81 -19.46
CA LEU A 30 -6.70 18.19 -19.97
C LEU A 30 -8.10 18.82 -19.89
N VAL A 31 -9.14 18.09 -20.32
CA VAL A 31 -10.52 18.57 -20.22
C VAL A 31 -10.92 18.81 -18.78
N ILE A 32 -10.58 17.91 -17.86
CA ILE A 32 -10.85 18.08 -16.43
C ILE A 32 -10.12 19.32 -15.89
N ALA A 33 -8.84 19.49 -16.22
CA ALA A 33 -8.04 20.63 -15.77
C ALA A 33 -8.61 21.97 -16.29
N LEU A 34 -8.99 22.02 -17.58
CA LEU A 34 -9.62 23.20 -18.18
C LEU A 34 -10.99 23.47 -17.58
N ALA A 35 -11.81 22.44 -17.39
CA ALA A 35 -13.13 22.57 -16.78
C ALA A 35 -13.05 23.10 -15.34
N CYS A 36 -12.10 22.62 -14.52
CA CYS A 36 -11.91 23.12 -13.16
C CYS A 36 -11.40 24.58 -13.14
N THR A 37 -10.43 24.92 -13.99
CA THR A 37 -9.83 26.26 -14.00
C THR A 37 -10.75 27.30 -14.64
N LEU A 38 -11.16 27.09 -15.89
CA LEU A 38 -12.07 28.00 -16.61
C LEU A 38 -13.47 28.01 -15.99
N GLY A 39 -13.98 26.84 -15.56
CA GLY A 39 -15.28 26.76 -14.92
C GLY A 39 -15.36 27.58 -13.64
N SER A 40 -14.35 27.50 -12.77
CA SER A 40 -14.31 28.31 -11.55
C SER A 40 -14.22 29.82 -11.87
N ALA A 41 -13.38 30.21 -12.83
CA ALA A 41 -13.24 31.59 -13.26
C ALA A 41 -14.55 32.15 -13.86
N LEU A 42 -15.22 31.38 -14.72
CA LEU A 42 -16.50 31.76 -15.34
C LEU A 42 -17.61 31.91 -14.29
N VAL A 43 -17.66 31.03 -13.29
CA VAL A 43 -18.65 31.13 -12.20
C VAL A 43 -18.41 32.40 -11.39
N VAL A 44 -17.16 32.69 -11.00
CA VAL A 44 -16.82 33.90 -10.25
C VAL A 44 -17.13 35.15 -11.07
N LEU A 45 -16.67 35.24 -12.32
CA LEU A 45 -16.97 36.35 -13.22
C LEU A 45 -18.47 36.56 -13.39
N ARG A 46 -19.25 35.49 -13.55
CA ARG A 46 -20.70 35.59 -13.72
C ARG A 46 -21.40 36.10 -12.46
N VAL A 47 -20.90 35.76 -11.28
CA VAL A 47 -21.43 36.26 -10.00
C VAL A 47 -21.07 37.73 -9.81
N ASP A 48 -19.83 38.12 -10.11
CA ASP A 48 -19.36 39.49 -9.94
C ASP A 48 -20.02 40.44 -10.96
N LEU A 49 -20.12 40.06 -12.24
CA LEU A 49 -20.79 40.85 -13.28
C LEU A 49 -22.29 41.04 -13.06
N ARG A 50 -22.94 40.14 -12.29
CA ARG A 50 -24.37 40.27 -11.91
C ARG A 50 -24.57 41.04 -10.60
N SER A 51 -23.50 41.41 -9.91
CA SER A 51 -23.57 42.12 -8.63
C SER A 51 -23.59 43.63 -8.84
N LEU A 52 -24.28 44.36 -7.97
CA LEU A 52 -24.32 45.83 -8.00
C LEU A 52 -22.92 46.41 -7.75
N PRO A 53 -22.42 47.37 -8.57
CA PRO A 53 -21.09 47.96 -8.41
C PRO A 53 -20.82 48.51 -7.01
N ALA A 54 -21.82 49.18 -6.41
CA ALA A 54 -21.73 49.72 -5.06
C ALA A 54 -21.44 48.64 -3.99
N LYS A 55 -21.92 47.41 -4.19
CA LYS A 55 -21.71 46.29 -3.26
C LYS A 55 -20.32 45.67 -3.41
N LEU A 56 -19.72 45.76 -4.59
CA LEU A 56 -18.35 45.29 -4.85
C LEU A 56 -17.30 46.28 -4.31
N LEU A 57 -17.63 47.57 -4.28
CA LEU A 57 -16.77 48.62 -3.73
C LEU A 57 -16.78 48.68 -2.18
N GLN A 58 -17.80 48.11 -1.54
CA GLN A 58 -17.88 48.03 -0.09
C GLN A 58 -17.09 46.83 0.46
N PRO A 59 -16.40 46.99 1.60
CA PRO A 59 -15.73 45.87 2.26
C PRO A 59 -16.76 44.79 2.65
N LYS A 60 -16.46 43.53 2.33
CA LYS A 60 -17.35 42.40 2.65
C LYS A 60 -17.63 42.35 4.15
N ALA A 61 -18.90 42.51 4.53
CA ALA A 61 -19.34 42.42 5.92
C ALA A 61 -19.03 41.03 6.51
N PRO A 62 -18.53 40.96 7.76
CA PRO A 62 -18.22 39.68 8.39
C PRO A 62 -19.51 38.87 8.61
N LYS A 63 -19.54 37.60 8.15
CA LYS A 63 -20.72 36.71 8.27
C LYS A 63 -21.20 36.61 9.72
N ALA A 64 -22.48 36.81 10.04
CA ALA A 64 -22.97 36.68 11.43
C ALA A 64 -22.63 35.30 12.05
N GLY A 65 -22.20 35.27 13.31
CA GLY A 65 -21.87 34.03 14.03
C GLY A 65 -23.12 33.19 14.31
N LYS A 66 -23.10 31.89 14.01
CA LYS A 66 -24.15 30.94 14.39
C LYS A 66 -23.71 30.10 15.59
N THR A 67 -24.66 29.67 16.42
CA THR A 67 -24.40 28.77 17.56
C THR A 67 -23.85 27.43 17.09
N LEU A 68 -22.89 26.88 17.82
CA LEU A 68 -22.25 25.60 17.46
C LEU A 68 -23.02 24.44 18.07
N TRP A 69 -23.13 23.33 17.33
CA TRP A 69 -23.60 22.07 17.89
C TRP A 69 -22.70 21.56 19.03
N LEU A 70 -21.39 21.83 18.98
CA LEU A 70 -20.44 21.50 20.06
C LEU A 70 -20.70 22.29 21.37
N GLU A 71 -21.40 23.43 21.34
CA GLU A 71 -21.79 24.14 22.58
C GLU A 71 -22.80 23.34 23.40
N ARG A 72 -23.52 22.40 22.77
CA ARG A 72 -24.45 21.49 23.45
C ARG A 72 -23.72 20.38 24.20
N TRP A 73 -22.45 20.09 23.88
CA TRP A 73 -21.65 19.06 24.55
C TRP A 73 -20.90 19.67 25.75
N THR A 74 -21.65 19.88 26.83
CA THR A 74 -21.21 20.66 28.01
C THR A 74 -19.94 20.13 28.68
N GLY A 75 -19.67 18.82 28.61
CA GLY A 75 -18.49 18.19 29.22
C GLY A 75 -17.16 18.63 28.61
N LEU A 76 -17.07 18.64 27.27
CA LEU A 76 -15.86 19.09 26.57
C LEU A 76 -15.78 20.63 26.55
N TRP A 77 -16.93 21.31 26.40
CA TRP A 77 -16.99 22.76 26.27
C TRP A 77 -16.59 23.50 27.55
N ARG A 78 -16.89 22.94 28.74
CA ARG A 78 -16.48 23.54 30.02
C ARG A 78 -14.97 23.48 30.25
N ARG A 79 -14.27 22.47 29.72
CA ARG A 79 -12.81 22.27 29.91
C ARG A 79 -11.95 23.14 28.97
N LEU A 80 -12.54 23.72 27.93
CA LEU A 80 -11.82 24.56 26.97
C LEU A 80 -11.65 26.00 27.51
N SER A 81 -10.42 26.52 27.42
CA SER A 81 -10.15 27.93 27.74
C SER A 81 -10.82 28.88 26.74
N PHE A 82 -10.99 30.13 27.13
CA PHE A 82 -11.66 31.16 26.33
C PHE A 82 -11.09 31.28 24.90
N ASN A 83 -9.77 31.26 24.77
CA ASN A 83 -9.09 31.32 23.48
C ASN A 83 -9.45 30.13 22.58
N HIS A 84 -9.51 28.90 23.11
CA HIS A 84 -9.89 27.73 22.31
C HIS A 84 -11.37 27.78 21.88
N LYS A 85 -12.27 28.29 22.74
CA LYS A 85 -13.69 28.47 22.41
C LYS A 85 -13.88 29.43 21.24
N ILE A 86 -13.13 30.53 21.23
CA ILE A 86 -13.15 31.50 20.11
C ILE A 86 -12.58 30.86 18.85
N THR A 87 -11.45 30.16 18.92
CA THR A 87 -10.86 29.48 17.76
C THR A 87 -11.83 28.48 17.15
N LEU A 88 -12.48 27.64 17.97
CA LEU A 88 -13.50 26.69 17.52
C LEU A 88 -14.71 27.39 16.90
N ARG A 89 -15.22 28.46 17.53
CA ARG A 89 -16.31 29.28 16.96
C ARG A 89 -15.93 29.82 15.59
N ASN A 90 -14.70 30.32 15.44
CA ASN A 90 -14.23 30.90 14.20
C ASN A 90 -14.09 29.84 13.09
N LEU A 91 -13.53 28.68 13.40
CA LEU A 91 -13.40 27.54 12.49
C LEU A 91 -14.75 27.12 11.90
N PHE A 92 -15.76 26.97 12.75
CA PHE A 92 -17.11 26.54 12.32
C PHE A 92 -17.96 27.66 11.71
N ARG A 93 -17.60 28.94 11.93
CA ARG A 93 -18.19 30.09 11.22
C ARG A 93 -17.87 30.02 9.72
N TYR A 94 -16.71 29.50 9.35
CA TYR A 94 -16.22 29.41 7.96
C TYR A 94 -16.10 27.96 7.47
N LYS A 95 -17.21 27.19 7.52
CA LYS A 95 -17.26 25.76 7.18
C LYS A 95 -16.65 25.38 5.81
N GLN A 96 -16.85 26.23 4.79
CA GLN A 96 -16.29 25.97 3.45
C GLN A 96 -14.75 25.96 3.48
N ARG A 97 -14.13 26.88 4.22
CA ARG A 97 -12.68 26.91 4.42
C ARG A 97 -12.21 25.69 5.19
N LEU A 98 -12.90 25.37 6.28
CA LEU A 98 -12.59 24.18 7.08
C LEU A 98 -12.53 22.93 6.19
N ILE A 99 -13.56 22.70 5.38
CA ILE A 99 -13.62 21.53 4.49
C ILE A 99 -12.51 21.58 3.43
N MET A 100 -12.28 22.72 2.79
CA MET A 100 -11.22 22.88 1.78
C MET A 100 -9.84 22.60 2.35
N THR A 101 -9.53 23.12 3.54
CA THR A 101 -8.24 22.90 4.20
C THR A 101 -8.07 21.45 4.65
N VAL A 102 -9.11 20.88 5.29
CA VAL A 102 -9.08 19.48 5.72
C VAL A 102 -8.90 18.55 4.52
N LEU A 103 -9.61 18.75 3.42
CA LEU A 103 -9.46 17.94 2.20
C LEU A 103 -8.09 18.09 1.56
N GLY A 104 -7.54 19.30 1.51
CA GLY A 104 -6.20 19.55 0.98
C GLY A 104 -5.12 18.80 1.77
N ILE A 105 -5.17 18.88 3.10
CA ILE A 105 -4.24 18.18 3.99
C ILE A 105 -4.46 16.67 3.94
N ALA A 106 -5.73 16.23 3.94
CA ALA A 106 -6.09 14.83 3.86
C ALA A 106 -5.61 14.19 2.55
N GLY A 107 -5.64 14.91 1.42
CA GLY A 107 -5.08 14.43 0.16
C GLY A 107 -3.56 14.22 0.21
N CYS A 108 -2.83 15.15 0.84
CA CYS A 108 -1.38 15.01 1.03
C CYS A 108 -1.05 13.83 1.96
N MET A 109 -1.78 13.69 3.06
CA MET A 109 -1.64 12.57 3.99
C MET A 109 -1.99 11.24 3.32
N ALA A 110 -3.07 11.18 2.54
CA ALA A 110 -3.47 9.98 1.80
C ALA A 110 -2.38 9.54 0.81
N MET A 111 -1.76 10.48 0.08
CA MET A 111 -0.63 10.18 -0.79
C MET A 111 0.58 9.63 -0.03
N MET A 112 0.91 10.18 1.15
CA MET A 112 2.01 9.66 1.98
C MET A 112 1.72 8.25 2.49
N ILE A 113 0.52 8.02 3.04
CA ILE A 113 0.11 6.72 3.55
C ILE A 113 0.14 5.68 2.43
N THR A 114 -0.33 6.02 1.23
CA THR A 114 -0.21 5.14 0.07
C THR A 114 1.24 4.77 -0.22
N GLY A 115 2.15 5.75 -0.20
CA GLY A 115 3.59 5.51 -0.41
C GLY A 115 4.16 4.51 0.60
N PHE A 116 4.02 4.80 1.90
CA PHE A 116 4.51 3.92 2.96
C PHE A 116 3.77 2.57 2.99
N GLY A 117 2.45 2.59 2.80
CA GLY A 117 1.60 1.41 2.76
C GLY A 117 1.98 0.46 1.65
N LEU A 118 2.36 0.95 0.45
CA LEU A 118 2.90 0.12 -0.62
C LEU A 118 4.21 -0.57 -0.20
N LYS A 119 5.12 0.15 0.47
CA LYS A 119 6.36 -0.44 1.00
C LYS A 119 6.07 -1.51 2.05
N ASP A 120 5.14 -1.29 2.96
CA ASP A 120 4.74 -2.28 3.96
C ASP A 120 4.11 -3.50 3.30
N SER A 121 3.22 -3.29 2.33
CA SER A 121 2.47 -4.35 1.64
C SER A 121 3.36 -5.31 0.87
N ILE A 122 4.42 -4.76 0.23
CA ILE A 122 5.41 -5.54 -0.52
C ILE A 122 6.45 -6.13 0.44
N GLY A 123 6.88 -5.37 1.45
CA GLY A 123 7.83 -5.82 2.49
C GLY A 123 7.33 -7.04 3.26
N ASP A 124 6.05 -7.01 3.64
CA ASP A 124 5.35 -8.09 4.32
C ASP A 124 5.36 -9.41 3.53
N ILE A 125 5.41 -9.37 2.20
CA ILE A 125 5.47 -10.60 1.39
C ILE A 125 6.75 -11.36 1.72
N SER A 126 7.89 -10.67 1.86
CA SER A 126 9.18 -11.32 2.13
C SER A 126 9.17 -12.03 3.49
N THR A 127 8.61 -11.40 4.52
CA THR A 127 8.55 -11.97 5.86
C THR A 127 7.48 -13.04 5.96
N LYS A 128 6.23 -12.77 5.55
CA LYS A 128 5.12 -13.73 5.65
C LYS A 128 5.35 -14.96 4.76
N GLN A 129 5.76 -14.77 3.50
CA GLN A 129 5.95 -15.91 2.59
C GLN A 129 7.14 -16.79 3.02
N PHE A 130 8.32 -16.20 3.25
CA PHE A 130 9.56 -16.96 3.44
C PHE A 130 9.90 -17.26 4.90
N ASN A 131 9.15 -16.75 5.87
CA ASN A 131 9.40 -16.98 7.29
C ASN A 131 8.20 -17.61 8.01
N ASP A 132 6.98 -17.16 7.72
CA ASP A 132 5.78 -17.67 8.40
C ASP A 132 5.16 -18.87 7.65
N LEU A 133 5.09 -18.79 6.32
CA LEU A 133 4.45 -19.81 5.49
C LEU A 133 5.41 -20.92 5.06
N TRP A 134 6.60 -20.56 4.55
CA TRP A 134 7.62 -21.53 4.14
C TRP A 134 8.71 -21.69 5.19
N HIS A 135 8.87 -22.92 5.66
CA HIS A 135 9.83 -23.32 6.70
C HIS A 135 11.00 -24.15 6.15
N TYR A 136 11.17 -24.17 4.83
CA TYR A 136 12.23 -24.90 4.13
C TYR A 136 13.22 -23.92 3.48
N ASP A 137 14.45 -24.40 3.30
CA ASP A 137 15.57 -23.56 2.83
C ASP A 137 15.92 -23.84 1.36
N ALA A 138 15.59 -25.03 0.86
CA ALA A 138 15.82 -25.39 -0.53
C ALA A 138 14.75 -26.32 -1.09
N ILE A 139 14.52 -26.22 -2.41
CA ILE A 139 13.70 -27.14 -3.20
C ILE A 139 14.62 -27.87 -4.16
N VAL A 140 14.61 -29.20 -4.13
CA VAL A 140 15.38 -30.04 -5.06
C VAL A 140 14.40 -30.76 -5.98
N THR A 141 14.48 -30.50 -7.28
CA THR A 141 13.62 -31.11 -8.31
C THR A 141 14.42 -32.05 -9.20
N ARG A 142 13.79 -33.15 -9.64
CA ARG A 142 14.41 -34.21 -10.45
C ARG A 142 13.51 -34.73 -11.56
N SER A 143 14.11 -35.44 -12.52
CA SER A 143 13.41 -36.13 -13.62
C SER A 143 12.90 -37.51 -13.21
N GLY A 144 11.89 -37.58 -12.32
CA GLY A 144 11.23 -38.84 -11.95
C GLY A 144 11.23 -39.16 -10.46
N ASP A 145 10.98 -40.41 -10.09
CA ASP A 145 10.96 -40.85 -8.70
C ASP A 145 12.34 -40.79 -8.05
N GLN A 146 12.37 -40.50 -6.75
CA GLN A 146 13.61 -40.43 -5.98
C GLN A 146 14.30 -41.80 -5.91
N THR A 147 15.52 -41.88 -6.45
CA THR A 147 16.37 -43.07 -6.36
C THR A 147 17.07 -43.18 -5.01
N ALA A 148 17.51 -44.39 -4.65
CA ALA A 148 18.27 -44.62 -3.43
C ALA A 148 19.60 -43.84 -3.40
N SER A 149 20.25 -43.66 -4.56
CA SER A 149 21.48 -42.89 -4.70
C SER A 149 21.26 -41.41 -4.40
N GLU A 150 20.24 -40.79 -4.99
CA GLU A 150 19.90 -39.38 -4.75
C GLU A 150 19.49 -39.13 -3.29
N LYS A 151 18.76 -40.07 -2.69
CA LYS A 151 18.39 -39.99 -1.27
C LYS A 151 19.62 -40.03 -0.36
N ARG A 152 20.63 -40.84 -0.70
CA ARG A 152 21.92 -40.88 0.03
C ARG A 152 22.70 -39.58 -0.19
N ALA A 153 22.80 -39.10 -1.42
CA ALA A 153 23.48 -37.85 -1.76
C ALA A 153 22.93 -36.66 -0.97
N LEU A 154 21.59 -36.55 -0.87
CA LEU A 154 20.92 -35.51 -0.10
C LEU A 154 21.27 -35.57 1.40
N LYS A 155 21.26 -36.78 1.99
CA LYS A 155 21.54 -36.99 3.41
C LYS A 155 23.02 -36.85 3.79
N GLN A 156 23.93 -37.13 2.86
CA GLN A 156 25.38 -37.02 3.06
C GLN A 156 25.91 -35.59 2.88
N ALA A 157 25.05 -34.64 2.48
CA ALA A 157 25.41 -33.25 2.46
C ALA A 157 25.60 -32.74 3.89
N THR A 158 26.75 -32.15 4.18
CA THR A 158 27.14 -31.66 5.52
C THR A 158 26.17 -30.64 6.11
N ASN A 159 25.45 -29.91 5.25
CA ASN A 159 24.50 -28.88 5.67
C ASN A 159 23.06 -29.40 5.78
N TYR A 160 22.80 -30.70 5.57
CA TYR A 160 21.45 -31.29 5.58
C TYR A 160 20.91 -31.46 7.02
N LYS A 161 19.73 -30.90 7.29
CA LYS A 161 19.02 -31.07 8.58
C LYS A 161 17.81 -32.00 8.46
N GLY A 162 17.11 -31.96 7.34
CA GLY A 162 15.94 -32.80 7.11
C GLY A 162 15.24 -32.48 5.79
N SER A 163 14.42 -33.41 5.31
CA SER A 163 13.63 -33.18 4.10
C SER A 163 12.26 -33.84 4.12
N LEU A 164 11.37 -33.30 3.30
CA LEU A 164 10.08 -33.87 2.94
C LEU A 164 10.08 -34.18 1.45
N THR A 165 9.91 -35.45 1.11
CA THR A 165 9.73 -35.90 -0.28
C THR A 165 8.30 -35.60 -0.72
N LEU A 166 8.15 -35.00 -1.90
CA LEU A 166 6.86 -34.66 -2.49
C LEU A 166 6.90 -34.75 -4.02
N GLN A 167 5.74 -34.88 -4.64
CA GLN A 167 5.57 -34.58 -6.05
C GLN A 167 5.43 -33.06 -6.21
N SER A 168 6.20 -32.47 -7.11
CA SER A 168 6.08 -31.08 -7.55
C SER A 168 5.92 -31.07 -9.06
N THR A 169 4.76 -30.68 -9.56
CA THR A 169 4.49 -30.62 -11.01
C THR A 169 3.74 -29.35 -11.33
N GLN A 170 4.14 -28.68 -12.41
CA GLN A 170 3.38 -27.54 -12.93
C GLN A 170 2.15 -28.03 -13.68
N VAL A 171 0.99 -27.49 -13.31
CA VAL A 171 -0.30 -27.73 -13.95
C VAL A 171 -0.91 -26.40 -14.33
N ALA A 172 -1.67 -26.37 -15.42
CA ALA A 172 -2.41 -25.18 -15.82
C ALA A 172 -3.83 -25.20 -15.23
N ALA A 173 -4.22 -24.16 -14.51
CA ALA A 173 -5.62 -23.96 -14.15
C ALA A 173 -6.35 -23.32 -15.34
N LYS A 174 -7.49 -23.89 -15.77
CA LYS A 174 -8.27 -23.39 -16.91
C LYS A 174 -9.74 -23.24 -16.53
N GLN A 175 -10.31 -22.09 -16.84
CA GLN A 175 -11.75 -21.82 -16.70
C GLN A 175 -12.15 -20.83 -17.79
N SER A 176 -13.38 -20.96 -18.30
CA SER A 176 -13.90 -20.05 -19.31
C SER A 176 -13.92 -18.61 -18.78
N GLY A 177 -13.38 -17.66 -19.54
CA GLY A 177 -13.34 -16.24 -19.18
C GLY A 177 -12.18 -15.82 -18.25
N VAL A 178 -11.30 -16.73 -17.84
CA VAL A 178 -10.14 -16.43 -16.96
C VAL A 178 -8.84 -16.79 -17.67
N ALA A 179 -7.83 -15.92 -17.59
CA ALA A 179 -6.51 -16.17 -18.14
C ALA A 179 -5.86 -17.40 -17.47
N GLU A 180 -5.28 -18.29 -18.27
CA GLU A 180 -4.63 -19.51 -17.80
C GLU A 180 -3.50 -19.20 -16.81
N GLN A 181 -3.57 -19.82 -15.63
CA GLN A 181 -2.56 -19.66 -14.58
C GLN A 181 -1.73 -20.94 -14.42
N THR A 182 -0.42 -20.78 -14.29
CA THR A 182 0.49 -21.88 -13.95
C THR A 182 0.47 -22.09 -12.45
N VAL A 183 0.18 -23.32 -12.03
CA VAL A 183 0.00 -23.70 -10.63
C VAL A 183 0.97 -24.84 -10.29
N THR A 184 1.64 -24.73 -9.15
CA THR A 184 2.51 -25.81 -8.66
C THR A 184 1.69 -26.79 -7.83
N LEU A 185 1.42 -27.96 -8.40
CA LEU A 185 0.73 -29.05 -7.72
C LEU A 185 1.74 -29.81 -6.85
N SER A 186 1.47 -29.85 -5.56
CA SER A 186 2.32 -30.43 -4.51
C SER A 186 1.64 -31.58 -3.78
N VAL A 187 2.23 -32.77 -3.82
CA VAL A 187 1.72 -33.97 -3.10
C VAL A 187 2.79 -34.53 -2.17
N PRO A 188 2.75 -34.27 -0.85
CA PRO A 188 3.73 -34.82 0.08
C PRO A 188 3.54 -36.31 0.28
N GLN A 189 4.65 -37.06 0.31
CA GLN A 189 4.65 -38.49 0.62
C GLN A 189 4.10 -38.77 2.03
N THR A 190 4.35 -37.85 2.97
CA THR A 190 3.84 -37.90 4.34
C THR A 190 3.07 -36.63 4.68
N PRO A 191 1.73 -36.58 4.45
CA PRO A 191 0.92 -35.38 4.64
C PRO A 191 1.02 -34.75 6.03
N LYS A 192 1.13 -35.58 7.09
CA LYS A 192 1.26 -35.11 8.48
C LYS A 192 2.52 -34.29 8.73
N ARG A 193 3.59 -34.50 7.95
CA ARG A 193 4.86 -33.76 8.09
C ARG A 193 4.87 -32.47 7.29
N LEU A 194 3.88 -32.22 6.42
CA LEU A 194 3.84 -31.01 5.61
C LEU A 194 3.86 -29.73 6.46
N SER A 195 3.14 -29.70 7.59
CA SER A 195 3.10 -28.55 8.49
C SER A 195 4.46 -28.12 9.03
N GLN A 196 5.45 -29.02 9.07
CA GLN A 196 6.82 -28.69 9.47
C GLN A 196 7.58 -27.92 8.39
N PHE A 197 7.14 -27.97 7.13
CA PHE A 197 7.80 -27.36 5.97
C PHE A 197 6.96 -26.24 5.35
N VAL A 198 5.63 -26.36 5.38
CA VAL A 198 4.69 -25.38 4.83
C VAL A 198 3.52 -25.22 5.80
N THR A 199 3.28 -24.00 6.25
CA THR A 199 2.11 -23.65 7.06
C THR A 199 0.95 -23.31 6.14
N LEU A 200 -0.09 -24.14 6.16
CA LEU A 200 -1.35 -23.84 5.49
C LEU A 200 -2.28 -23.23 6.54
N ARG A 201 -2.69 -21.97 6.36
CA ARG A 201 -3.61 -21.29 7.29
C ARG A 201 -4.55 -20.34 6.57
N ASN A 202 -5.64 -19.97 7.22
CA ASN A 202 -6.48 -18.86 6.77
C ASN A 202 -5.79 -17.52 7.09
N ARG A 203 -5.81 -16.57 6.14
CA ARG A 203 -5.15 -15.26 6.30
C ARG A 203 -5.74 -14.40 7.42
N GLN A 204 -7.06 -14.41 7.60
CA GLN A 204 -7.75 -13.54 8.57
C GLN A 204 -7.84 -14.17 9.96
N THR A 205 -8.20 -15.45 10.03
CA THR A 205 -8.42 -16.14 11.32
C THR A 205 -7.17 -16.85 11.84
N HIS A 206 -6.11 -16.93 11.04
CA HIS A 206 -4.90 -17.71 11.31
C HIS A 206 -5.16 -19.20 11.64
N LYS A 207 -6.37 -19.71 11.35
CA LYS A 207 -6.72 -21.12 11.55
C LYS A 207 -5.86 -22.00 10.65
N ALA A 208 -5.08 -22.90 11.26
CA ALA A 208 -4.26 -23.85 10.54
C ALA A 208 -5.11 -24.92 9.84
N TYR A 209 -4.71 -25.30 8.63
CA TYR A 209 -5.31 -26.36 7.84
C TYR A 209 -4.39 -27.56 7.75
N THR A 210 -4.98 -28.75 7.81
CA THR A 210 -4.31 -30.01 7.49
C THR A 210 -4.78 -30.53 6.14
N LEU A 211 -3.91 -31.23 5.42
CA LEU A 211 -4.27 -31.84 4.14
C LEU A 211 -5.42 -32.87 4.31
N PRO A 212 -6.58 -32.64 3.68
CA PRO A 212 -7.70 -33.56 3.79
C PRO A 212 -7.45 -34.83 2.98
N LYS A 213 -8.14 -35.92 3.34
CA LYS A 213 -8.12 -37.18 2.57
C LYS A 213 -8.79 -37.02 1.19
N THR A 214 -9.68 -36.05 1.06
CA THR A 214 -10.41 -35.73 -0.18
C THR A 214 -10.43 -34.23 -0.42
N GLY A 215 -10.12 -33.83 -1.67
CA GLY A 215 -10.05 -32.42 -2.07
C GLY A 215 -8.66 -31.82 -1.90
N ALA A 216 -8.49 -30.61 -2.42
CA ALA A 216 -7.24 -29.84 -2.39
C ALA A 216 -7.32 -28.63 -1.47
N VAL A 217 -6.17 -28.24 -0.96
CA VAL A 217 -5.96 -26.91 -0.41
C VAL A 217 -5.37 -26.04 -1.53
N ILE A 218 -6.05 -24.94 -1.87
CA ILE A 218 -5.62 -24.00 -2.91
C ILE A 218 -5.24 -22.66 -2.28
N ASP A 219 -4.48 -21.82 -2.99
CA ASP A 219 -4.18 -20.46 -2.53
C ASP A 219 -5.35 -19.47 -2.72
N GLU A 220 -5.41 -18.46 -1.85
CA GLU A 220 -6.44 -17.41 -1.86
C GLU A 220 -6.52 -16.63 -3.19
N LYS A 221 -5.37 -16.36 -3.83
CA LYS A 221 -5.35 -15.60 -5.08
C LYS A 221 -5.94 -16.44 -6.23
N LEU A 222 -5.57 -17.71 -6.32
CA LEU A 222 -6.15 -18.64 -7.30
C LEU A 222 -7.66 -18.79 -7.08
N ALA A 223 -8.11 -18.90 -5.84
CA ALA A 223 -9.54 -18.98 -5.52
C ALA A 223 -10.30 -17.74 -6.01
N LYS A 224 -9.76 -16.54 -5.81
CA LYS A 224 -10.36 -15.27 -6.26
C LYS A 224 -10.38 -15.14 -7.78
N LEU A 225 -9.29 -15.48 -8.47
CA LEU A 225 -9.18 -15.36 -9.93
C LEU A 225 -10.18 -16.26 -10.66
N TYR A 226 -10.42 -17.46 -10.12
CA TYR A 226 -11.32 -18.45 -10.70
C TYR A 226 -12.73 -18.41 -10.09
N HIS A 227 -12.98 -17.50 -9.14
CA HIS A 227 -14.25 -17.36 -8.41
C HIS A 227 -14.74 -18.69 -7.81
N VAL A 228 -13.84 -19.45 -7.18
CA VAL A 228 -14.15 -20.74 -6.55
C VAL A 228 -14.14 -20.65 -5.04
N GLU A 229 -15.11 -21.28 -4.39
CA GLU A 229 -15.24 -21.37 -2.95
C GLU A 229 -14.94 -22.80 -2.42
N VAL A 230 -14.95 -22.95 -1.09
CA VAL A 230 -14.79 -24.26 -0.47
C VAL A 230 -15.99 -25.14 -0.81
N GLY A 231 -15.74 -26.24 -1.52
CA GLY A 231 -16.77 -27.15 -2.03
C GLY A 231 -16.79 -27.24 -3.55
N ASP A 232 -16.31 -26.22 -4.25
CA ASP A 232 -16.33 -26.14 -5.70
C ASP A 232 -15.26 -27.01 -6.35
N LYS A 233 -15.30 -27.10 -7.68
CA LYS A 233 -14.34 -27.87 -8.48
C LYS A 233 -13.50 -26.93 -9.33
N LEU A 234 -12.19 -27.02 -9.18
CA LEU A 234 -11.22 -26.32 -10.01
C LEU A 234 -10.73 -27.25 -11.14
N ALA A 235 -10.77 -26.78 -12.38
CA ALA A 235 -10.26 -27.50 -13.52
C ALA A 235 -8.75 -27.27 -13.71
N VAL A 236 -7.97 -28.34 -13.60
CA VAL A 236 -6.51 -28.34 -13.71
C VAL A 236 -6.05 -29.30 -14.82
N LYS A 237 -5.13 -28.84 -15.65
CA LYS A 237 -4.57 -29.59 -16.77
C LYS A 237 -3.07 -29.79 -16.56
N PRO A 238 -2.62 -31.00 -16.16
CA PRO A 238 -1.21 -31.33 -16.20
C PRO A 238 -0.68 -31.33 -17.63
N ALA A 239 0.59 -31.01 -17.82
CA ALA A 239 1.24 -31.02 -19.13
C ALA A 239 1.08 -32.39 -19.81
N GLY A 240 0.60 -32.39 -21.06
CA GLY A 240 0.37 -33.62 -21.84
C GLY A 240 -0.80 -34.49 -21.38
N GLN A 241 -1.60 -34.07 -20.39
CA GLN A 241 -2.74 -34.83 -19.88
C GLN A 241 -4.09 -34.14 -20.13
N LYS A 242 -5.18 -34.90 -19.96
CA LYS A 242 -6.55 -34.38 -19.98
C LYS A 242 -6.81 -33.51 -18.75
N THR A 243 -7.67 -32.49 -18.92
CA THR A 243 -8.15 -31.66 -17.82
C THR A 243 -8.86 -32.51 -16.77
N ARG A 244 -8.50 -32.32 -15.50
CA ARG A 244 -9.09 -32.99 -14.34
C ARG A 244 -9.71 -31.96 -13.40
N HIS A 245 -10.76 -32.36 -12.70
CA HIS A 245 -11.46 -31.51 -11.75
C HIS A 245 -11.07 -31.88 -10.33
N VAL A 246 -10.57 -30.91 -9.58
CA VAL A 246 -10.14 -31.08 -8.19
C VAL A 246 -11.09 -30.31 -7.30
N LYS A 247 -11.70 -30.99 -6.31
CA LYS A 247 -12.59 -30.35 -5.34
C LYS A 247 -11.79 -29.47 -4.37
N VAL A 248 -12.19 -28.23 -4.17
CA VAL A 248 -11.60 -27.31 -3.20
C VAL A 248 -12.09 -27.67 -1.80
N ALA A 249 -11.18 -27.99 -0.89
CA ALA A 249 -11.50 -28.36 0.48
C ALA A 249 -11.10 -27.27 1.50
N ALA A 250 -10.08 -26.48 1.20
CA ALA A 250 -9.73 -25.28 1.96
C ALA A 250 -8.99 -24.28 1.07
N ILE A 251 -9.04 -23.01 1.46
CA ILE A 251 -8.33 -21.91 0.82
C ILE A 251 -7.31 -21.38 1.82
N ALA A 252 -6.02 -21.43 1.45
CA ALA A 252 -4.89 -21.06 2.30
C ALA A 252 -4.23 -19.74 1.86
N GLU A 253 -3.63 -19.06 2.82
CA GLU A 253 -2.82 -17.86 2.61
C GLU A 253 -1.54 -18.21 1.83
N ASN A 254 -1.30 -17.49 0.72
CA ASN A 254 -0.07 -17.56 -0.07
C ASN A 254 0.04 -16.28 -0.92
N TYR A 255 1.23 -15.68 -0.98
CA TYR A 255 1.44 -14.37 -1.60
C TYR A 255 2.13 -14.43 -2.97
N ILE A 256 2.89 -15.50 -3.24
CA ILE A 256 3.70 -15.63 -4.45
C ILE A 256 3.35 -16.91 -5.19
N ASN A 257 3.06 -16.80 -6.48
CA ASN A 257 2.64 -17.89 -7.38
C ASN A 257 1.40 -18.63 -6.85
N HIS A 258 0.98 -19.67 -7.57
CA HIS A 258 -0.15 -20.50 -7.18
C HIS A 258 0.30 -21.90 -6.77
N PHE A 259 -0.35 -22.43 -5.73
CA PHE A 259 -0.05 -23.73 -5.19
C PHE A 259 -1.32 -24.52 -4.92
N ILE A 260 -1.31 -25.79 -5.33
CA ILE A 260 -2.36 -26.76 -5.01
C ILE A 260 -1.71 -27.87 -4.18
N TYR A 261 -2.15 -28.02 -2.94
CA TYR A 261 -1.70 -29.10 -2.06
C TYR A 261 -2.76 -30.21 -2.01
N LEU A 262 -2.34 -31.44 -2.30
CA LEU A 262 -3.18 -32.63 -2.28
C LEU A 262 -2.57 -33.70 -1.38
N SER A 263 -3.40 -34.49 -0.69
CA SER A 263 -2.92 -35.74 -0.10
C SER A 263 -2.73 -36.82 -1.18
N PRO A 264 -1.88 -37.83 -0.96
CA PRO A 264 -1.72 -38.95 -1.89
C PRO A 264 -3.04 -39.65 -2.24
N GLN A 265 -3.97 -39.73 -1.27
CA GLN A 265 -5.32 -40.27 -1.49
C GLN A 265 -6.15 -39.37 -2.40
N ALA A 266 -6.15 -38.06 -2.15
CA ALA A 266 -6.86 -37.09 -2.98
C ALA A 266 -6.31 -37.04 -4.42
N TYR A 267 -4.98 -37.14 -4.59
CA TYR A 267 -4.33 -37.18 -5.90
C TYR A 267 -4.75 -38.42 -6.71
N ARG A 268 -4.69 -39.62 -6.11
CA ARG A 268 -5.14 -40.86 -6.77
C ARG A 268 -6.61 -40.78 -7.18
N LYS A 269 -7.46 -40.18 -6.36
CA LYS A 269 -8.88 -40.01 -6.66
C LYS A 269 -9.15 -39.01 -7.80
N ALA A 270 -8.35 -37.95 -7.91
CA ALA A 270 -8.54 -36.91 -8.91
C ALA A 270 -7.88 -37.22 -10.26
N PHE A 271 -6.71 -37.85 -10.26
CA PHE A 271 -5.89 -38.08 -11.46
C PHE A 271 -5.87 -39.55 -11.92
N HIS A 272 -6.39 -40.48 -11.11
CA HIS A 272 -6.35 -41.92 -11.38
C HIS A 272 -4.93 -42.48 -11.58
N GLN A 273 -3.93 -41.82 -11.00
CA GLN A 273 -2.50 -42.18 -11.11
C GLN A 273 -1.84 -42.11 -9.72
N ALA A 274 -0.78 -42.87 -9.54
CA ALA A 274 0.07 -42.73 -8.35
C ALA A 274 0.95 -41.48 -8.47
N PRO A 275 1.20 -40.75 -7.37
CA PRO A 275 2.07 -39.58 -7.40
C PRO A 275 3.52 -39.99 -7.62
N VAL A 276 4.23 -39.23 -8.47
CA VAL A 276 5.67 -39.41 -8.74
C VAL A 276 6.45 -38.43 -7.87
N TYR A 277 7.31 -38.95 -7.00
CA TYR A 277 7.99 -38.18 -5.97
C TYR A 277 9.29 -37.52 -6.48
N ASN A 278 9.10 -36.53 -7.34
CA ASN A 278 10.15 -35.81 -8.07
C ASN A 278 10.70 -34.56 -7.37
N GLY A 279 10.33 -34.31 -6.11
CA GLY A 279 10.73 -33.12 -5.37
C GLY A 279 11.12 -33.40 -3.92
N ASN A 280 11.98 -32.57 -3.36
CA ASN A 280 12.24 -32.50 -1.93
C ASN A 280 12.23 -31.06 -1.43
N LEU A 281 11.45 -30.79 -0.37
CA LEU A 281 11.66 -29.61 0.47
C LEU A 281 12.74 -29.96 1.48
N VAL A 282 13.79 -29.15 1.56
CA VAL A 282 14.98 -29.42 2.37
C VAL A 282 15.17 -28.31 3.38
N LYS A 283 15.49 -28.69 4.62
CA LYS A 283 15.98 -27.81 5.67
C LYS A 283 17.49 -27.96 5.79
N LEU A 284 18.17 -26.84 5.96
CA LEU A 284 19.61 -26.75 6.11
C LEU A 284 19.96 -26.36 7.56
N HIS A 285 21.19 -26.68 7.98
CA HIS A 285 21.71 -26.21 9.28
C HIS A 285 22.11 -24.73 9.23
N LYS A 286 22.73 -24.32 8.12
CA LYS A 286 23.16 -22.96 7.83
C LYS A 286 22.52 -22.49 6.52
N THR A 287 21.94 -21.31 6.55
CA THR A 287 21.25 -20.68 5.41
C THR A 287 22.08 -19.57 4.77
N SER A 288 23.37 -19.46 5.10
CA SER A 288 24.26 -18.48 4.46
C SER A 288 24.44 -18.79 2.98
N GLU A 289 24.61 -17.74 2.17
CA GLU A 289 24.74 -17.84 0.72
C GLU A 289 25.82 -18.85 0.31
N LYS A 290 27.02 -18.77 0.89
CA LYS A 290 28.12 -19.71 0.63
C LYS A 290 27.76 -21.15 0.94
N ALA A 291 27.08 -21.41 2.06
CA ALA A 291 26.70 -22.77 2.47
C ALA A 291 25.54 -23.32 1.63
N GLY A 292 24.60 -22.47 1.21
CA GLY A 292 23.53 -22.81 0.29
C GLY A 292 24.05 -23.13 -1.11
N ASN A 293 24.91 -22.29 -1.66
CA ASN A 293 25.50 -22.48 -2.99
C ASN A 293 26.37 -23.75 -3.04
N ALA A 294 27.22 -23.97 -2.04
CA ALA A 294 28.00 -25.21 -1.95
C ALA A 294 27.11 -26.47 -1.85
N PHE A 295 25.96 -26.37 -1.17
CA PHE A 295 24.96 -27.44 -1.14
C PHE A 295 24.34 -27.66 -2.52
N ALA A 296 23.91 -26.59 -3.19
CA ALA A 296 23.31 -26.66 -4.53
C ALA A 296 24.29 -27.25 -5.56
N ASP A 297 25.53 -26.75 -5.61
CA ASP A 297 26.57 -27.20 -6.54
C ASP A 297 26.88 -28.69 -6.38
N ARG A 298 26.97 -29.17 -5.14
CA ARG A 298 27.20 -30.59 -4.87
C ARG A 298 26.05 -31.46 -5.36
N LEU A 299 24.82 -31.02 -5.17
CA LEU A 299 23.64 -31.77 -5.62
C LEU A 299 23.47 -31.73 -7.14
N LEU A 300 23.69 -30.59 -7.78
CA LEU A 300 23.57 -30.45 -9.24
C LEU A 300 24.58 -31.31 -10.02
N ARG A 301 25.71 -31.69 -9.40
CA ARG A 301 26.68 -32.64 -9.98
C ARG A 301 26.18 -34.09 -10.03
N HIS A 302 25.16 -34.45 -9.25
CA HIS A 302 24.59 -35.79 -9.30
C HIS A 302 23.63 -35.94 -10.49
N LYS A 303 23.87 -36.95 -11.33
CA LYS A 303 22.97 -37.32 -12.43
C LYS A 303 21.56 -37.59 -11.88
N GLY A 304 20.56 -36.90 -12.43
CA GLY A 304 19.14 -37.02 -12.04
C GLY A 304 18.55 -35.76 -11.39
N ILE A 305 19.39 -34.94 -10.74
CA ILE A 305 18.94 -33.66 -10.16
C ILE A 305 18.87 -32.61 -11.26
N GLN A 306 17.69 -32.03 -11.47
CA GLN A 306 17.46 -31.03 -12.52
C GLN A 306 17.68 -29.60 -12.02
N ASN A 307 17.20 -29.31 -10.81
CA ASN A 307 17.22 -27.96 -10.28
C ASN A 307 17.30 -27.98 -8.75
N VAL A 308 18.05 -27.03 -8.19
CA VAL A 308 18.10 -26.74 -6.76
C VAL A 308 17.80 -25.26 -6.56
N THR A 309 16.63 -24.95 -6.01
CA THR A 309 16.21 -23.57 -5.74
C THR A 309 16.44 -23.26 -4.26
N LEU A 310 17.29 -22.27 -3.97
CA LEU A 310 17.59 -21.83 -2.61
C LEU A 310 16.64 -20.68 -2.22
N MET A 311 15.97 -20.81 -1.07
CA MET A 311 15.09 -19.77 -0.56
C MET A 311 15.86 -18.54 -0.08
N ALA A 312 17.12 -18.72 0.38
CA ALA A 312 17.99 -17.61 0.75
C ALA A 312 18.27 -16.67 -0.44
N ALA A 313 18.58 -17.22 -1.61
CA ALA A 313 18.78 -16.45 -2.84
C ALA A 313 17.49 -15.72 -3.25
N GLN A 314 16.34 -16.40 -3.20
CA GLN A 314 15.04 -15.79 -3.51
C GLN A 314 14.69 -14.64 -2.56
N ARG A 315 14.97 -14.83 -1.26
CA ARG A 315 14.78 -13.82 -0.23
C ARG A 315 15.67 -12.61 -0.48
N GLU A 316 16.94 -12.80 -0.85
CA GLU A 316 17.86 -11.72 -1.19
C GLU A 316 17.42 -10.93 -2.43
N THR A 317 17.03 -11.62 -3.51
CA THR A 317 16.47 -10.97 -4.71
C THR A 317 15.22 -10.15 -4.37
N ASN A 318 14.35 -10.68 -3.51
CA ASN A 318 13.17 -9.96 -3.04
C ASN A 318 13.54 -8.77 -2.15
N PHE A 319 14.56 -8.87 -1.27
CA PHE A 319 15.05 -7.74 -0.48
C PHE A 319 15.64 -6.64 -1.34
N LYS A 320 16.44 -6.96 -2.37
CA LYS A 320 16.92 -5.98 -3.35
C LYS A 320 15.76 -5.29 -4.09
N SER A 321 14.67 -6.02 -4.32
CA SER A 321 13.44 -5.45 -4.88
C SER A 321 12.76 -4.47 -3.91
N LEU A 322 12.81 -4.71 -2.59
CA LEU A 322 12.33 -3.78 -1.57
C LEU A 322 13.15 -2.50 -1.50
N ASP A 323 14.46 -2.56 -1.71
CA ASP A 323 15.28 -1.35 -1.82
C ASP A 323 14.86 -0.49 -3.01
N SER A 324 14.48 -1.10 -4.13
CA SER A 324 13.88 -0.38 -5.27
C SER A 324 12.53 0.25 -4.91
N MET A 325 11.79 -0.31 -3.95
CA MET A 325 10.55 0.30 -3.46
C MET A 325 10.79 1.53 -2.58
N ASN A 326 11.95 1.67 -1.93
CA ASN A 326 12.29 2.92 -1.23
C ASN A 326 12.30 4.12 -2.19
N LEU A 327 12.67 3.92 -3.46
CA LEU A 327 12.58 4.98 -4.47
C LEU A 327 11.13 5.37 -4.76
N VAL A 328 10.22 4.39 -4.83
CA VAL A 328 8.79 4.66 -5.02
C VAL A 328 8.24 5.45 -3.84
N VAL A 329 8.55 5.05 -2.61
CA VAL A 329 8.19 5.81 -1.40
C VAL A 329 8.72 7.23 -1.45
N LEU A 330 9.99 7.42 -1.85
CA LEU A 330 10.60 8.73 -1.98
C LEU A 330 9.84 9.62 -2.97
N ILE A 331 9.39 9.07 -4.11
CA ILE A 331 8.56 9.81 -5.07
C ILE A 331 7.25 10.26 -4.41
N PHE A 332 6.54 9.37 -3.73
CA PHE A 332 5.31 9.72 -3.01
C PHE A 332 5.54 10.79 -1.94
N VAL A 333 6.63 10.68 -1.17
CA VAL A 333 6.98 11.63 -0.13
C VAL A 333 7.28 13.02 -0.71
N ILE A 334 8.08 13.10 -1.78
CA ILE A 334 8.41 14.37 -2.44
C ILE A 334 7.15 14.99 -3.07
N SER A 335 6.36 14.19 -3.77
CA SER A 335 5.11 14.66 -4.40
C SER A 335 4.09 15.13 -3.36
N ALA A 336 3.89 14.37 -2.28
CA ALA A 336 3.00 14.76 -1.20
C ALA A 336 3.51 16.00 -0.47
N GLY A 337 4.82 16.12 -0.26
CA GLY A 337 5.44 17.31 0.34
C GLY A 337 5.26 18.55 -0.52
N ALA A 338 5.51 18.46 -1.83
CA ALA A 338 5.29 19.55 -2.77
C ALA A 338 3.81 19.98 -2.81
N LEU A 339 2.89 19.01 -2.87
CA LEU A 339 1.45 19.27 -2.80
C LEU A 339 1.08 19.96 -1.48
N ALA A 340 1.59 19.45 -0.35
CA ALA A 340 1.33 20.01 0.97
C ALA A 340 1.82 21.46 1.07
N LEU A 341 3.04 21.75 0.60
CA LEU A 341 3.59 23.11 0.59
C LEU A 341 2.70 24.06 -0.20
N VAL A 342 2.33 23.71 -1.44
CA VAL A 342 1.49 24.56 -2.30
C VAL A 342 0.12 24.80 -1.69
N VAL A 343 -0.55 23.73 -1.23
CA VAL A 343 -1.90 23.79 -0.69
C VAL A 343 -1.93 24.56 0.63
N LEU A 344 -1.06 24.21 1.58
CA LEU A 344 -1.01 24.86 2.89
C LEU A 344 -0.59 26.32 2.78
N TYR A 345 0.38 26.64 1.91
CA TYR A 345 0.80 28.01 1.68
C TYR A 345 -0.35 28.85 1.14
N ASN A 346 -1.03 28.38 0.10
CA ASN A 346 -2.15 29.11 -0.49
C ASN A 346 -3.29 29.31 0.51
N LEU A 347 -3.66 28.26 1.24
CA LEU A 347 -4.73 28.32 2.24
C LEU A 347 -4.38 29.27 3.40
N THR A 348 -3.14 29.19 3.91
CA THR A 348 -2.70 30.08 4.99
C THR A 348 -2.60 31.52 4.50
N ASN A 349 -2.14 31.74 3.27
CA ASN A 349 -2.07 33.06 2.66
C ASN A 349 -3.46 33.68 2.45
N ILE A 350 -4.45 32.89 2.04
CA ILE A 350 -5.85 33.33 1.96
C ILE A 350 -6.37 33.66 3.36
N ASN A 351 -6.11 32.82 4.37
CA ASN A 351 -6.54 33.06 5.75
C ASN A 351 -5.96 34.38 6.30
N VAL A 352 -4.67 34.62 6.09
CA VAL A 352 -3.98 35.85 6.50
C VAL A 352 -4.52 37.07 5.74
N SER A 353 -4.65 36.98 4.41
CA SER A 353 -5.10 38.11 3.57
C SER A 353 -6.52 38.54 3.92
N GLU A 354 -7.43 37.60 4.18
CA GLU A 354 -8.81 37.92 4.57
C GLU A 354 -8.93 38.53 5.98
N ARG A 355 -8.00 38.18 6.88
CA ARG A 355 -7.97 38.69 8.26
C ARG A 355 -6.93 39.78 8.46
N ILE A 356 -6.38 40.35 7.39
CA ILE A 356 -5.26 41.28 7.48
C ILE A 356 -5.59 42.49 8.36
N ARG A 357 -6.82 43.02 8.28
CA ARG A 357 -7.30 44.11 9.14
C ARG A 357 -7.39 43.71 10.60
N GLU A 358 -7.95 42.53 10.91
CA GLU A 358 -8.03 41.99 12.27
C GLU A 358 -6.62 41.86 12.88
N LEU A 359 -5.68 41.32 12.11
CA LEU A 359 -4.28 41.13 12.52
C LEU A 359 -3.56 42.47 12.71
N SER A 360 -3.79 43.45 11.82
CA SER A 360 -3.22 44.79 11.94
C SER A 360 -3.79 45.56 13.14
N THR A 361 -5.09 45.44 13.46
CA THR A 361 -5.66 46.02 14.70
C THR A 361 -5.06 45.38 15.95
N ILE A 362 -4.88 44.06 15.98
CA ILE A 362 -4.22 43.35 17.10
C ILE A 362 -2.79 43.86 17.28
N LYS A 363 -2.04 44.08 16.20
CA LYS A 363 -0.70 44.68 16.26
C LYS A 363 -0.68 46.11 16.80
N VAL A 364 -1.64 46.95 16.38
CA VAL A 364 -1.77 48.34 16.88
C VAL A 364 -2.09 48.38 18.38
N LEU A 365 -2.81 47.39 18.90
CA LEU A 365 -3.08 47.22 20.33
C LEU A 365 -1.86 46.75 21.15
N GLY A 366 -0.68 46.60 20.53
CA GLY A 366 0.58 46.30 21.21
C GLY A 366 0.95 44.83 21.29
N PHE A 367 0.22 43.94 20.60
CA PHE A 367 0.58 42.52 20.53
C PHE A 367 1.86 42.30 19.71
N TYR A 368 2.71 41.39 20.18
CA TYR A 368 3.94 41.03 19.48
C TYR A 368 3.66 40.17 18.24
N ASP A 369 4.56 40.22 17.25
CA ASP A 369 4.44 39.43 16.01
C ASP A 369 4.27 37.92 16.26
N HIS A 370 4.88 37.40 17.34
CA HIS A 370 4.77 35.99 17.71
C HIS A 370 3.37 35.64 18.22
N GLU A 371 2.71 36.54 18.96
CA GLU A 371 1.35 36.33 19.47
C GLU A 371 0.33 36.32 18.32
N VAL A 372 0.48 37.26 17.38
CA VAL A 372 -0.32 37.35 16.15
C VAL A 372 -0.16 36.08 15.30
N THR A 373 1.07 35.58 15.17
CA THR A 373 1.35 34.35 14.43
C THR A 373 0.77 33.12 15.15
N MET A 374 0.90 33.06 16.47
CA MET A 374 0.39 31.94 17.28
C MET A 374 -1.13 31.84 17.24
N TYR A 375 -1.84 32.97 17.12
CA TYR A 375 -3.29 33.01 16.94
C TYR A 375 -3.73 32.24 15.68
N ILE A 376 -3.11 32.52 14.53
CA ILE A 376 -3.40 31.83 13.26
C ILE A 376 -2.93 30.37 13.31
N PHE A 377 -1.78 30.13 13.94
CA PHE A 377 -1.22 28.79 14.04
C PHE A 377 -2.13 27.81 14.77
N ARG A 378 -2.78 28.23 15.85
CA ARG A 378 -3.71 27.36 16.59
C ARG A 378 -4.86 26.88 15.71
N GLU A 379 -5.40 27.73 14.84
CA GLU A 379 -6.45 27.34 13.88
C GLU A 379 -5.91 26.35 12.84
N ASN A 380 -4.76 26.67 12.23
CA ASN A 380 -4.13 25.80 11.25
C ASN A 380 -3.74 24.44 11.84
N LEU A 381 -3.26 24.39 13.07
CA LEU A 381 -2.88 23.16 13.74
C LEU A 381 -4.09 22.26 13.99
N ILE A 382 -5.24 22.82 14.41
CA ILE A 382 -6.49 22.05 14.54
C ILE A 382 -6.92 21.50 13.18
N LEU A 383 -6.85 22.33 12.12
CA LEU A 383 -7.16 21.90 10.75
C LEU A 383 -6.22 20.80 10.25
N THR A 384 -4.92 20.90 10.55
CA THR A 384 -3.93 19.88 10.20
C THR A 384 -4.19 18.58 10.92
N VAL A 385 -4.51 18.60 12.22
CA VAL A 385 -4.86 17.38 12.97
C VAL A 385 -6.13 16.74 12.40
N LEU A 386 -7.18 17.52 12.10
CA LEU A 386 -8.38 17.00 11.45
C LEU A 386 -8.08 16.44 10.05
N GLY A 387 -7.24 17.13 9.28
CA GLY A 387 -6.77 16.70 7.97
C GLY A 387 -5.98 15.39 8.03
N ILE A 388 -5.13 15.20 9.03
CA ILE A 388 -4.41 13.94 9.26
C ILE A 388 -5.39 12.81 9.55
N LEU A 389 -6.37 13.02 10.45
CA LEU A 389 -7.36 12.00 10.80
C LEU A 389 -8.20 11.56 9.59
N VAL A 390 -8.71 12.52 8.82
CA VAL A 390 -9.46 12.24 7.58
C VAL A 390 -8.54 11.64 6.51
N GLY A 391 -7.30 12.11 6.45
CA GLY A 391 -6.26 11.63 5.54
C GLY A 391 -5.86 10.18 5.81
N CYS A 392 -5.88 9.72 7.06
CA CYS A 392 -5.71 8.31 7.39
C CYS A 392 -6.76 7.44 6.70
N PHE A 393 -8.03 7.80 6.84
CA PHE A 393 -9.12 7.06 6.23
C PHE A 393 -9.06 7.08 4.69
N LEU A 394 -8.79 8.25 4.09
CA LEU A 394 -8.64 8.37 2.64
C LEU A 394 -7.40 7.66 2.11
N GLY A 395 -6.32 7.63 2.90
CA GLY A 395 -5.08 6.90 2.60
C GLY A 395 -5.32 5.41 2.54
N ASP A 396 -6.04 4.84 3.51
CA ASP A 396 -6.38 3.42 3.54
C ASP A 396 -7.21 3.02 2.31
N TRP A 397 -8.19 3.85 1.96
CA TRP A 397 -9.01 3.63 0.78
C TRP A 397 -8.19 3.70 -0.52
N LEU A 398 -7.35 4.72 -0.66
CA LEU A 398 -6.52 4.91 -1.85
C LEU A 398 -5.46 3.79 -1.99
N HIS A 399 -4.84 3.40 -0.88
CA HIS A 399 -3.90 2.28 -0.81
C HIS A 399 -4.57 0.96 -1.22
N ALA A 400 -5.74 0.65 -0.65
CA ALA A 400 -6.49 -0.56 -1.00
C ALA A 400 -6.89 -0.58 -2.48
N TYR A 401 -7.31 0.56 -3.03
CA TYR A 401 -7.62 0.69 -4.45
C TYR A 401 -6.40 0.43 -5.34
N ILE A 402 -5.26 1.04 -5.01
CA ILE A 402 -4.03 0.85 -5.77
C ILE A 402 -3.57 -0.61 -5.70
N LEU A 403 -3.62 -1.25 -4.53
CA LEU A 403 -3.27 -2.66 -4.40
C LEU A 403 -4.14 -3.54 -5.31
N GLN A 404 -5.46 -3.35 -5.32
CA GLN A 404 -6.35 -4.15 -6.18
C GLN A 404 -6.01 -4.01 -7.67
N THR A 405 -5.62 -2.81 -8.10
CA THR A 405 -5.24 -2.55 -9.51
C THR A 405 -3.81 -2.97 -9.86
N ALA A 406 -2.91 -2.99 -8.88
CA ALA A 406 -1.49 -3.31 -9.08
C ALA A 406 -1.18 -4.81 -8.92
N GLU A 407 -2.04 -5.58 -8.27
CA GLU A 407 -1.87 -7.02 -8.13
C GLU A 407 -1.87 -7.71 -9.51
N THR A 408 -0.79 -8.44 -9.82
CA THR A 408 -0.77 -9.33 -10.98
C THR A 408 -1.46 -10.65 -10.64
N ASN A 409 -1.75 -11.48 -11.65
CA ASN A 409 -2.41 -12.76 -11.39
C ASN A 409 -1.60 -13.67 -10.46
N ALA A 410 -0.26 -13.65 -10.55
CA ALA A 410 0.64 -14.50 -9.78
C ALA A 410 1.08 -13.91 -8.42
N LEU A 411 0.68 -12.69 -8.07
CA LEU A 411 1.10 -12.01 -6.83
C LEU A 411 -0.11 -11.44 -6.09
N MET A 412 -0.13 -11.66 -4.77
CA MET A 412 -1.08 -11.02 -3.86
C MET A 412 -0.31 -10.11 -2.92
N PHE A 413 -0.78 -8.88 -2.71
CA PHE A 413 -0.16 -7.97 -1.75
C PHE A 413 -0.76 -8.11 -0.36
N SER A 414 0.03 -7.82 0.68
CA SER A 414 -0.49 -7.72 2.05
C SER A 414 -1.27 -6.42 2.20
N PRO A 415 -2.57 -6.42 2.54
CA PRO A 415 -3.35 -5.18 2.62
C PRO A 415 -3.09 -4.36 3.90
N GLY A 416 -2.28 -4.87 4.82
CA GLY A 416 -2.05 -4.22 6.12
C GLY A 416 -1.00 -3.12 6.05
N ILE A 417 -1.36 -1.91 6.48
CA ILE A 417 -0.41 -0.81 6.70
C ILE A 417 0.05 -0.86 8.15
N HIS A 418 1.35 -0.71 8.38
CA HIS A 418 1.89 -0.76 9.74
C HIS A 418 1.54 0.53 10.50
N PRO A 419 1.18 0.47 11.79
CA PRO A 419 0.88 1.66 12.60
C PRO A 419 1.99 2.72 12.59
N VAL A 420 3.25 2.27 12.46
CA VAL A 420 4.43 3.13 12.38
C VAL A 420 4.43 3.98 11.11
N SER A 421 3.90 3.47 10.00
CA SER A 421 3.78 4.22 8.74
C SER A 421 2.81 5.39 8.84
N TYR A 422 1.71 5.24 9.58
CA TYR A 422 0.81 6.36 9.90
C TYR A 422 1.53 7.41 10.75
N LEU A 423 2.33 6.97 11.73
CA LEU A 423 3.10 7.89 12.57
C LEU A 423 4.10 8.70 11.73
N TYR A 424 4.86 8.06 10.84
CA TYR A 424 5.79 8.76 9.95
C TYR A 424 5.08 9.75 9.04
N ALA A 425 3.98 9.34 8.40
CA ALA A 425 3.19 10.23 7.54
C ALA A 425 2.61 11.42 8.32
N ALA A 426 2.12 11.20 9.54
CA ALA A 426 1.57 12.25 10.40
C ALA A 426 2.66 13.23 10.86
N VAL A 427 3.81 12.73 11.32
CA VAL A 427 4.96 13.57 11.72
C VAL A 427 5.46 14.40 10.54
N LEU A 428 5.54 13.81 9.35
CA LEU A 428 6.01 14.51 8.17
C LEU A 428 5.01 15.56 7.69
N THR A 429 3.70 15.26 7.75
CA THR A 429 2.63 16.23 7.46
C THR A 429 2.66 17.41 8.44
N LEU A 430 2.87 17.14 9.73
CA LEU A 430 3.05 18.18 10.75
C LEU A 430 4.32 19.02 10.47
N ALA A 431 5.43 18.38 10.09
CA ALA A 431 6.65 19.08 9.73
C ALA A 431 6.45 20.03 8.55
N PHE A 432 5.74 19.61 7.49
CA PHE A 432 5.38 20.50 6.37
C PHE A 432 4.47 21.65 6.81
N SER A 433 3.50 21.38 7.70
CA SER A 433 2.64 22.43 8.27
C SER A 433 3.43 23.47 9.07
N LEU A 434 4.42 23.04 9.85
CA LEU A 434 5.31 23.93 10.60
C LEU A 434 6.23 24.73 9.68
N LEU A 435 6.74 24.10 8.61
CA LEU A 435 7.57 24.77 7.61
C LEU A 435 6.81 25.92 6.94
N VAL A 436 5.59 25.65 6.46
CA VAL A 436 4.73 26.69 5.87
C VAL A 436 4.39 27.80 6.87
N MET A 437 4.17 27.44 8.13
CA MET A 437 3.96 28.43 9.19
C MET A 437 5.19 29.32 9.38
N GLY A 438 6.41 28.76 9.37
CA GLY A 438 7.64 29.53 9.45
C GLY A 438 7.77 30.56 8.32
N ILE A 439 7.44 30.16 7.08
CA ILE A 439 7.38 31.06 5.92
C ILE A 439 6.36 32.18 6.16
N MET A 440 5.18 31.85 6.67
CA MET A 440 4.12 32.83 6.92
C MET A 440 4.42 33.78 8.08
N HIS A 441 5.18 33.33 9.09
CA HIS A 441 5.65 34.19 10.16
C HIS A 441 6.52 35.33 9.63
N VAL A 442 7.45 35.03 8.71
CA VAL A 442 8.29 36.06 8.05
C VAL A 442 7.43 37.06 7.28
N LYS A 443 6.38 36.58 6.61
CA LYS A 443 5.44 37.45 5.88
C LYS A 443 4.63 38.34 6.83
N LEU A 444 4.13 37.78 7.94
CA LEU A 444 3.36 38.51 8.96
C LEU A 444 4.16 39.62 9.64
N LYS A 445 5.46 39.41 9.88
CA LYS A 445 6.36 40.47 10.39
C LYS A 445 6.40 41.71 9.50
N ARG A 446 6.27 41.53 8.19
CA ARG A 446 6.32 42.61 7.19
C ARG A 446 4.97 43.27 6.91
N VAL A 447 3.89 42.84 7.59
CA VAL A 447 2.56 43.44 7.41
C VAL A 447 2.55 44.85 8.00
N ASN A 448 2.15 45.83 7.19
CA ASN A 448 2.07 47.23 7.57
C ASN A 448 0.90 47.46 8.53
N MET A 449 1.20 47.90 9.76
CA MET A 449 0.18 48.20 10.77
C MET A 449 -0.70 49.40 10.37
N LEU A 450 -0.17 50.31 9.53
CA LEU A 450 -0.85 51.53 9.10
C LEU A 450 -2.07 51.25 8.21
N ASP A 451 -2.16 50.08 7.57
CA ASP A 451 -3.33 49.71 6.77
C ASP A 451 -4.61 49.52 7.60
N ALA A 452 -4.49 49.33 8.92
CA ALA A 452 -5.64 49.34 9.83
C ALA A 452 -6.15 50.75 10.15
N LEU A 453 -5.31 51.78 10.02
CA LEU A 453 -5.64 53.17 10.35
C LEU A 453 -6.10 54.00 9.14
N LYS A 454 -5.83 53.56 7.91
CA LYS A 454 -6.04 54.32 6.67
C LYS A 454 -7.49 54.47 6.18
N SER A 455 -8.51 54.06 6.92
CA SER A 455 -9.91 54.13 6.43
C SER A 455 -10.87 54.78 7.42
N VAL A 456 -10.45 55.87 8.06
CA VAL A 456 -11.36 56.78 8.78
C VAL A 456 -11.66 58.06 7.97
N ASP A 457 -11.06 58.25 6.79
CA ASP A 457 -11.40 59.35 5.87
C ASP A 457 -11.84 58.84 4.49
#